data_AF-A0A031JZ67-F1
#
_entry.id   AF-A0A031JZ67-F1
#
_cell.length_a   1.000
_cell.length_b   1.000
_cell.length_c   1.000
_cell.angle_alpha   90.00
_cell.angle_beta   90.00
_cell.angle_gamma   90.00
#
_symmetry.space_group_name_H-M   'P 1'
#
loop_
_entity.id
_entity.type
_entity.pdbx_description
1 polymer ?
#
loop_
_entity_poly.entity_id
_entity_poly.type
_entity_poly.pdbx_seq_one_letter_code
_entity_poly.pdbx_strand_id
1 'polypeptide(L)' 'MRSLRIEYDEAKRRKILAERGIDIADAHRVFADTHVQVLDDRKDYGETRYRVFGFLHGRRVSLV' A
#
# COMPACT_ATOMS: atom_id res chain seq x y z
N MET A 1 -6.73 -8.87 -18.39
CA MET A 1 -6.36 -8.02 -17.23
C MET A 1 -5.11 -8.59 -16.59
N ARG A 2 -4.04 -7.79 -16.41
CA ARG A 2 -2.87 -8.20 -15.62
C ARG A 2 -3.31 -8.29 -14.15
N SER A 3 -3.11 -9.44 -13.52
CA SER A 3 -3.27 -9.59 -12.08
C SER A 3 -2.04 -9.05 -11.37
N LEU A 4 -2.22 -8.02 -10.53
CA LEU A 4 -1.20 -7.59 -9.57
C LEU A 4 -1.16 -8.61 -8.42
N ARG A 5 0.01 -9.21 -8.18
CA ARG A 5 0.25 -9.98 -6.95
C ARG A 5 0.79 -9.04 -5.88
N ILE A 6 0.19 -9.10 -4.70
CA ILE A 6 0.65 -8.38 -3.53
C ILE A 6 0.93 -9.40 -2.44
N GLU A 7 2.10 -9.30 -1.83
CA GLU A 7 2.48 -10.08 -0.65
C GLU A 7 2.48 -9.17 0.57
N TYR A 8 1.95 -9.69 1.68
CA TYR A 8 1.91 -9.00 2.96
C TYR A 8 1.87 -10.03 4.08
N ASP A 9 2.33 -9.61 5.26
CA ASP A 9 2.16 -10.41 6.48
C ASP A 9 0.69 -10.40 6.92
N GLU A 10 0.12 -11.59 7.14
CA GLU A 10 -1.30 -11.74 7.49
C GLU A 10 -1.61 -11.18 8.88
N ALA A 11 -0.67 -11.24 9.83
CA ALA A 11 -0.88 -10.63 11.15
C ALA A 11 -0.96 -9.10 11.05
N LYS A 12 -0.11 -8.48 10.22
CA LYS A 12 -0.16 -7.04 9.89
C LYS A 12 -1.48 -6.68 9.20
N ARG A 13 -1.96 -7.49 8.25
CA ARG A 13 -3.27 -7.30 7.60
C ARG A 13 -4.40 -7.28 8.62
N ARG A 14 -4.52 -8.32 9.46
CA ARG A 14 -5.59 -8.41 10.46
C ARG A 14 -5.56 -7.23 11.44
N LYS A 15 -4.36 -6.84 11.88
CA LYS A 15 -4.18 -5.69 12.78
C LYS A 15 -4.66 -4.38 12.14
N ILE A 16 -4.23 -4.09 10.91
CA ILE A 16 -4.61 -2.86 10.21
C ILE A 16 -6.12 -2.85 9.90
N LEU A 17 -6.69 -3.99 9.54
CA LEU A 17 -8.13 -4.12 9.32
C LEU A 17 -8.92 -3.83 10.60
N ALA A 18 -8.53 -4.42 11.72
CA ALA A 18 -9.20 -4.21 13.00
C ALA A 18 -9.06 -2.77 13.52
N GLU A 19 -7.85 -2.18 13.45
CA GLU A 19 -7.57 -0.86 14.02
C GLU A 19 -8.03 0.30 13.13
N ARG A 20 -8.02 0.12 11.80
CA ARG A 20 -8.19 1.22 10.84
C ARG A 20 -9.31 0.99 9.83
N GLY A 21 -9.91 -0.19 9.81
CA GLY A 21 -10.92 -0.59 8.83
C GLY A 21 -10.37 -0.57 7.40
N ILE A 22 -9.09 -0.90 7.22
CA ILE A 22 -8.41 -0.93 5.91
C ILE A 22 -7.95 -2.36 5.66
N ASP A 23 -8.38 -2.95 4.54
CA ASP A 23 -7.86 -4.25 4.11
C ASP A 23 -6.66 -4.06 3.15
N ILE A 24 -5.49 -4.58 3.55
CA ILE A 24 -4.28 -4.55 2.72
C ILE A 24 -4.45 -5.36 1.44
N ALA A 25 -5.32 -6.37 1.43
CA ALA A 25 -5.63 -7.17 0.24
C ALA A 25 -6.16 -6.29 -0.92
N ASP A 26 -6.80 -5.17 -0.60
CA ASP A 26 -7.33 -4.21 -1.58
C ASP A 26 -6.30 -3.14 -2.00
N ALA A 27 -5.06 -3.17 -1.51
CA ALA A 27 -4.06 -2.14 -1.79
C ALA A 27 -3.75 -1.99 -3.30
N HIS A 28 -3.97 -3.02 -4.12
CA HIS A 28 -3.81 -2.94 -5.58
C HIS A 28 -4.72 -1.86 -6.20
N ARG A 29 -5.87 -1.56 -5.58
CA ARG A 29 -6.81 -0.55 -6.06
C ARG A 29 -6.24 0.86 -6.00
N VAL A 30 -5.31 1.14 -5.09
CA VAL A 30 -4.64 2.44 -4.98
C VAL A 30 -3.91 2.78 -6.28
N PHE A 31 -3.30 1.77 -6.92
CA PHE A 31 -2.56 1.93 -8.17
C PHE A 31 -3.48 2.05 -9.40
N ALA A 32 -4.75 1.67 -9.27
CA ALA A 32 -5.75 1.80 -10.32
C ALA A 32 -6.43 3.17 -10.34
N ASP A 33 -6.22 3.99 -9.30
CA ASP A 33 -6.75 5.35 -9.17
C ASP A 33 -5.59 6.38 -9.15
N THR A 34 -5.91 7.66 -8.99
CA THR A 34 -4.95 8.75 -8.86
C THR A 34 -4.08 8.52 -7.63
N HIS A 35 -2.79 8.37 -7.87
CA HIS A 35 -1.79 8.19 -6.83
C HIS A 35 -0.48 8.86 -7.23
N VAL A 36 0.36 9.12 -6.23
CA VAL A 36 1.73 9.59 -6.39
C VAL A 36 2.65 8.54 -5.77
N GLN A 37 3.63 8.11 -6.56
CA GLN A 37 4.70 7.23 -6.10
C GLN A 37 5.98 8.04 -5.96
N VAL A 38 6.66 7.89 -4.82
CA VAL A 38 7.90 8.60 -4.50
C VAL A 38 8.94 7.57 -4.06
N LEU A 39 10.17 7.70 -4.53
CA LEU A 39 11.29 6.89 -4.05
C LEU A 39 11.44 7.06 -2.52
N ASP A 40 11.66 5.96 -1.81
CA ASP A 40 11.98 6.00 -0.39
C ASP A 40 13.49 5.93 -0.18
N ASP A 41 14.12 7.10 -0.24
CA ASP A 41 15.56 7.32 -0.06
C ASP A 41 15.93 7.73 1.38
N ARG A 42 14.98 7.62 2.33
CA ARG A 42 15.19 8.03 3.73
C ARG A 42 16.27 7.20 4.44
N LYS A 43 16.48 5.97 3.99
CA LYS A 43 17.48 5.01 4.49
C LYS A 43 17.92 4.11 3.34
N ASP A 44 19.15 3.60 3.43
CA ASP A 44 19.55 2.48 2.59
C ASP A 44 18.94 1.19 3.16
N TYR A 45 17.91 0.68 2.47
CA TYR A 45 17.23 -0.55 2.83
C TYR A 45 17.86 -1.79 2.17
N GLY A 46 18.95 -1.63 1.40
CA GLY A 46 19.54 -2.71 0.58
C GLY A 46 18.72 -3.06 -0.66
N GLU A 47 17.62 -2.35 -0.91
CA GLU A 47 16.72 -2.53 -2.04
C GLU A 47 15.98 -1.21 -2.38
N THR A 48 15.48 -1.09 -3.62
CA THR A 48 14.67 0.07 -4.02
C THR A 48 13.28 -0.03 -3.40
N ARG A 49 12.91 0.97 -2.59
CA ARG A 49 11.58 1.08 -1.97
C ARG A 49 10.86 2.33 -2.45
N TYR A 50 9.54 2.29 -2.40
CA TYR A 50 8.68 3.42 -2.76
C TYR A 50 7.64 3.66 -1.68
N ARG A 51 7.33 4.94 -1.46
CA ARG A 51 6.14 5.37 -0.73
C ARG A 51 5.08 5.78 -1.73
N VAL A 52 3.86 5.32 -1.53
CA VAL A 52 2.73 5.64 -2.41
C VAL A 52 1.68 6.39 -1.60
N PHE A 53 1.22 7.52 -2.12
CA PHE A 53 0.10 8.28 -1.57
C PHE A 53 -1.05 8.24 -2.56
N GLY A 54 -2.24 7.86 -2.12
CA GLY A 54 -3.38 7.74 -3.00
C GLY A 54 -4.69 7.54 -2.25
N PHE A 55 -5.67 6.97 -2.94
CA PHE A 55 -7.00 6.73 -2.40
C PHE A 55 -7.36 5.26 -2.39
N LEU A 56 -8.03 4.82 -1.33
CA LEU A 56 -8.64 3.50 -1.22
C LEU A 56 -10.07 3.67 -0.70
N HIS A 57 -11.06 3.30 -1.52
CA HIS A 57 -12.48 3.51 -1.20
C HIS A 57 -12.81 4.95 -0.76
N GLY A 58 -12.23 5.95 -1.46
CA GLY A 58 -12.40 7.37 -1.15
C GLY A 58 -11.63 7.88 0.07
N ARG A 59 -10.89 7.03 0.77
CA ARG A 59 -10.04 7.41 1.91
C ARG A 59 -8.61 7.67 1.45
N ARG A 60 -8.00 8.76 1.90
CA ARG A 60 -6.56 9.02 1.68
C ARG A 60 -5.75 7.98 2.44
N VAL A 61 -4.80 7.34 1.77
CA VAL A 61 -3.91 6.33 2.35
C VAL A 61 -2.46 6.56 1.92
N SER A 62 -1.54 6.08 2.75
CA SER A 62 -0.13 5.93 2.39
C SER A 62 0.28 4.45 2.46
N LEU A 63 0.92 3.95 1.41
CA LEU A 63 1.59 2.65 1.37
C LEU A 63 3.09 2.91 1.58
N VAL A 64 3.67 2.22 2.56
CA VAL A 64 5.07 2.37 3.00
C VAL A 64 5.67 1.02 3.36
#